data_AF-A0A7C5XHZ1-F1
#
_entry.id   AF-A0A7C5XHZ1-F1
#
_cell.length_a   1.000
_cell.length_b   1.000
_cell.length_c   1.000
_cell.angle_alpha   90.00
_cell.angle_beta   90.00
_cell.angle_gamma   90.00
#
_symmetry.space_group_name_H-M   'P 1'
#
loop_
_entity.id
_entity.type
_entity.pdbx_description
1 polymer ?
#
loop_
_entity_poly.entity_id
_entity_poly.type
_entity_poly.pdbx_seq_one_letter_code
_entity_poly.pdbx_strand_id
1 'polypeptide(L)'
;MQQTFTLRKFTPRDLQRVMYINRTCLPENYGDYFFMDLYNRFPETFIVAEVDGEIVGYVMCRIEFGFSDFGFSGFIKKGHIVSIAVMPEHRRKGIGYALVSKALEGMRLYNAKQAFLEVRVSNMPAIS
;
A
#
# COMPACT_ATOMS: atom_id res chain seq x y z
N MET A 1 4.20 20.56 18.22
CA MET A 1 2.99 20.36 17.38
C MET A 1 3.00 18.92 16.89
N GLN A 2 1.95 18.14 17.09
CA GLN A 2 1.81 16.85 16.40
C GLN A 2 1.60 17.15 14.92
N GLN A 3 2.44 16.57 14.07
CA GLN A 3 2.34 16.73 12.62
C GLN A 3 1.13 15.92 12.14
N THR A 4 0.09 16.59 11.67
CA THR A 4 -1.13 15.94 11.17
C THR A 4 -0.91 15.49 9.73
N PHE A 5 -1.21 14.23 9.42
CA PHE A 5 -1.20 13.72 8.06
C PHE A 5 -2.64 13.47 7.58
N THR A 6 -2.85 13.49 6.27
CA THR A 6 -4.12 13.12 5.65
C THR A 6 -3.92 11.91 4.74
N LEU A 7 -4.99 11.15 4.50
CA LEU A 7 -5.01 10.02 3.57
C LEU A 7 -5.96 10.31 2.43
N ARG A 8 -5.54 9.99 1.21
CA ARG A 8 -6.39 10.08 0.01
C ARG A 8 -6.00 9.02 -1.01
N LYS A 9 -6.88 8.80 -1.99
CA LYS A 9 -6.55 7.94 -3.13
C LYS A 9 -5.40 8.56 -3.93
N PHE A 10 -4.56 7.68 -4.46
CA PHE A 10 -3.56 8.04 -5.46
C PHE A 10 -4.23 8.61 -6.72
N THR A 11 -3.55 9.54 -7.35
CA THR A 11 -3.88 10.06 -8.68
C THR A 11 -2.64 9.99 -9.58
N PRO A 12 -2.78 9.98 -10.92
CA PRO A 12 -1.61 9.92 -11.81
C PRO A 12 -0.59 11.04 -11.60
N ARG A 13 -1.01 12.19 -11.06
CA ARG A 13 -0.13 13.33 -10.73
C ARG A 13 0.87 13.00 -9.60
N ASP A 14 0.54 12.01 -8.79
CA ASP A 14 1.34 11.60 -7.63
C ASP A 14 2.47 10.60 -8.03
N LEU A 15 2.43 10.08 -9.26
CA LEU A 15 3.26 8.95 -9.72
C LEU A 15 4.75 9.17 -9.46
N GLN A 16 5.28 10.31 -9.89
CA GLN A 16 6.71 10.61 -9.76
C GLN A 16 7.14 10.65 -8.30
N ARG A 17 6.29 11.20 -7.42
CA ARG A 17 6.59 11.26 -6.00
C ARG A 17 6.51 9.89 -5.34
N VAL A 18 5.52 9.06 -5.68
CA VAL A 18 5.43 7.69 -5.19
C VAL A 18 6.62 6.84 -5.63
N MET A 19 7.03 6.94 -6.90
CA MET A 19 8.20 6.25 -7.43
C MET A 19 9.50 6.69 -6.72
N TYR A 20 9.62 7.99 -6.39
CA TYR A 20 10.73 8.49 -5.59
C TYR A 20 10.75 7.88 -4.18
N ILE A 21 9.61 7.80 -3.49
CA ILE A 21 9.51 7.18 -2.16
C ILE A 21 9.87 5.69 -2.24
N ASN A 22 9.37 4.96 -3.25
CA ASN A 22 9.71 3.56 -3.49
C ASN A 22 11.23 3.37 -3.60
N ARG A 23 11.89 4.10 -4.51
CA ARG A 23 13.35 4.05 -4.72
C ARG A 23 14.15 4.39 -3.46
N THR A 24 13.64 5.33 -2.67
CA THR A 24 14.31 5.78 -1.45
C THR A 24 14.19 4.76 -0.32
N CYS A 25 13.05 4.08 -0.23
CA CYS A 25 12.72 3.23 0.92
C CYS A 25 12.92 1.74 0.68
N LEU A 26 12.88 1.27 -0.57
CA LEU A 26 12.80 -0.13 -0.93
C LEU A 26 13.80 -0.48 -2.05
N PRO A 27 14.42 -1.67 -2.00
CA PRO A 27 15.28 -2.15 -3.07
C PRO A 27 14.48 -2.62 -4.30
N GLU A 28 13.22 -3.02 -4.13
CA GLU A 28 12.32 -3.44 -5.21
C GLU A 28 11.75 -2.22 -5.96
N ASN A 29 12.23 -2.01 -7.19
CA ASN A 29 11.88 -0.87 -8.02
C ASN A 29 11.07 -1.29 -9.24
N TYR A 30 9.89 -0.70 -9.41
CA TYR A 30 8.99 -1.00 -10.52
C TYR A 30 8.98 0.11 -11.58
N GLY A 31 8.65 -0.26 -12.83
CA GLY A 31 8.39 0.71 -13.90
C GLY A 31 7.09 1.48 -13.67
N ASP A 32 6.97 2.65 -14.26
CA ASP A 32 5.78 3.50 -14.27
C ASP A 32 4.50 2.74 -14.68
N TYR A 33 4.61 1.91 -15.72
CA TYR A 33 3.52 1.06 -16.21
C TYR A 33 2.91 0.19 -15.10
N PHE A 34 3.73 -0.36 -14.20
CA PHE A 34 3.24 -1.25 -13.14
C PHE A 34 2.40 -0.51 -12.10
N PHE A 35 2.85 0.68 -11.67
CA PHE A 35 2.06 1.53 -10.76
C PHE A 35 0.73 1.92 -11.40
N MET A 36 0.76 2.29 -12.68
CA MET A 36 -0.43 2.72 -13.42
C MET A 36 -1.39 1.56 -13.72
N ASP A 37 -0.91 0.36 -14.01
CA ASP A 37 -1.75 -0.84 -14.16
C ASP A 37 -2.53 -1.13 -12.88
N LEU A 38 -1.85 -1.12 -11.73
CA LEU A 38 -2.49 -1.34 -10.43
C LEU A 38 -3.49 -0.24 -10.11
N TYR A 39 -3.16 1.03 -10.38
CA TYR A 39 -4.09 2.14 -10.22
C TYR A 39 -5.34 1.97 -11.08
N ASN A 40 -5.18 1.62 -12.36
CA ASN A 40 -6.30 1.49 -13.29
C ASN A 40 -7.23 0.31 -12.92
N ARG A 41 -6.66 -0.78 -12.40
CA ARG A 41 -7.41 -2.00 -12.07
C ARG A 41 -8.00 -1.96 -10.67
N PHE A 42 -7.28 -1.39 -9.70
CA PHE A 42 -7.63 -1.42 -8.28
C PHE A 42 -7.54 -0.04 -7.60
N PRO A 43 -8.18 1.02 -8.14
CA PRO A 43 -8.02 2.38 -7.65
C PRO A 43 -8.43 2.58 -6.19
N GLU A 44 -9.33 1.74 -5.67
CA GLU A 44 -9.76 1.81 -4.26
C GLU A 44 -8.66 1.37 -3.28
N THR A 45 -7.61 0.71 -3.76
CA THR A 45 -6.55 0.13 -2.91
C THR A 45 -5.18 0.79 -3.07
N PHE A 46 -5.11 1.89 -3.83
CA PHE A 46 -3.89 2.69 -3.95
C PHE A 46 -4.08 4.01 -3.19
N ILE A 47 -3.47 4.09 -2.01
CA ILE A 47 -3.63 5.20 -1.06
C ILE A 47 -2.28 5.89 -0.86
N VAL A 48 -2.31 7.21 -0.75
CA VAL A 48 -1.16 8.04 -0.39
C VAL A 48 -1.41 8.77 0.93
N ALA A 49 -0.33 9.00 1.66
CA ALA A 49 -0.32 9.81 2.88
C ALA A 49 0.36 11.15 2.59
N GLU A 50 -0.30 12.24 2.95
CA GLU A 50 0.13 13.61 2.68
C GLU A 50 0.36 14.36 3.99
N VAL A 51 1.45 15.13 4.04
CA VAL A 51 1.81 16.01 5.15
C VAL A 51 2.22 17.35 4.56
N ASP A 52 1.57 18.43 5.00
CA ASP A 52 1.87 19.80 4.53
C ASP A 52 1.85 19.94 2.98
N GLY A 53 0.97 19.17 2.31
CA GLY A 53 0.84 19.16 0.85
C GLY A 53 1.80 18.22 0.10
N GLU A 54 2.71 17.55 0.81
CA GLU A 54 3.69 16.64 0.24
C GLU A 54 3.32 15.18 0.52
N ILE A 55 3.44 14.31 -0.49
CA ILE A 55 3.27 12.87 -0.27
C ILE A 55 4.52 12.33 0.44
N VAL A 56 4.28 11.69 1.58
CA VAL A 56 5.33 11.15 2.46
C VAL A 56 5.27 9.63 2.61
N GLY A 57 4.21 9.00 2.09
CA GLY A 57 4.08 7.56 2.07
C GLY A 57 2.96 7.09 1.15
N TYR A 58 2.97 5.81 0.82
CA TYR A 58 1.95 5.20 -0.01
C TYR A 58 1.78 3.72 0.32
N VAL A 59 0.66 3.16 -0.11
CA VAL A 59 0.42 1.73 -0.22
C VAL A 59 -0.26 1.45 -1.55
N MET A 60 0.22 0.43 -2.27
CA MET A 60 -0.40 -0.06 -3.49
C MET A 60 -0.67 -1.56 -3.35
N CYS A 61 -1.86 -1.97 -3.79
CA CYS A 61 -2.32 -3.34 -3.64
C CYS A 61 -2.95 -3.84 -4.93
N ARG A 62 -3.14 -5.16 -5.00
CA ARG A 62 -3.93 -5.81 -6.05
C ARG A 62 -4.89 -6.82 -5.46
N ILE A 63 -5.94 -7.15 -6.20
CA ILE A 63 -6.87 -8.23 -5.83
C ILE A 63 -6.55 -9.46 -6.67
N GLU A 64 -6.30 -10.57 -5.98
CA GLU A 64 -6.02 -11.87 -6.58
C GLU A 64 -7.18 -12.83 -6.32
N PHE A 65 -7.37 -13.80 -7.21
CA PHE A 65 -8.33 -14.89 -7.04
C PHE A 65 -7.57 -16.19 -6.89
N GLY A 66 -7.79 -16.91 -5.80
CA GLY A 66 -7.04 -18.12 -5.49
C GLY A 66 -7.66 -18.91 -4.35
N PHE A 67 -7.01 -20.02 -4.00
CA PHE A 67 -7.41 -20.84 -2.86
C PHE A 67 -7.21 -20.08 -1.54
N SER A 68 -8.05 -20.43 -0.55
CA SER A 68 -7.92 -19.90 0.80
C SER A 68 -6.70 -20.48 1.50
N ASP A 69 -5.91 -19.60 2.13
CA ASP A 69 -4.74 -20.02 2.92
C ASP A 69 -5.11 -20.43 4.36
N PHE A 70 -6.39 -20.26 4.76
CA PHE A 70 -6.88 -20.47 6.14
C PHE A 70 -8.04 -21.47 6.23
N GLY A 71 -8.11 -22.44 5.32
CA GLY A 71 -9.05 -23.56 5.41
C GLY A 71 -10.51 -23.25 5.03
N PHE A 72 -10.80 -22.08 4.44
CA PHE A 72 -12.10 -21.89 3.78
C PHE A 72 -12.13 -22.72 2.50
N SER A 73 -13.20 -23.50 2.29
CA SER A 73 -13.36 -24.24 1.05
C SER A 73 -13.66 -23.29 -0.12
N GLY A 74 -12.94 -23.48 -1.23
CA GLY A 74 -13.20 -22.79 -2.49
C GLY A 74 -12.27 -21.61 -2.80
N PHE A 75 -12.54 -21.00 -3.95
CA PHE A 75 -11.80 -19.83 -4.42
C PHE A 75 -12.31 -18.56 -3.77
N ILE A 76 -11.39 -17.74 -3.28
CA ILE A 76 -11.68 -16.45 -2.66
C ILE A 76 -10.89 -15.34 -3.32
N LYS A 77 -11.35 -14.11 -3.11
CA LYS A 77 -10.57 -12.92 -3.42
C LYS A 77 -9.64 -12.58 -2.25
N LYS A 78 -8.36 -12.37 -2.55
CA LYS A 78 -7.31 -12.00 -1.60
C LYS A 78 -6.73 -10.66 -1.99
N GLY A 79 -6.55 -9.78 -1.02
CA GLY A 79 -5.87 -8.51 -1.21
C GLY A 79 -4.37 -8.67 -0.98
N HIS A 80 -3.57 -8.46 -2.00
CA HIS A 80 -2.12 -8.51 -1.91
C HIS A 80 -1.60 -7.08 -1.77
N ILE A 81 -0.96 -6.76 -0.65
CA ILE A 81 -0.22 -5.51 -0.47
C ILE A 81 1.11 -5.65 -1.21
N VAL A 82 1.19 -5.05 -2.40
CA VAL A 82 2.34 -5.20 -3.31
C VAL A 82 3.52 -4.34 -2.85
N SER A 83 3.24 -3.13 -2.38
CA SER A 83 4.26 -2.25 -1.84
C SER A 83 3.66 -1.26 -0.86
N ILE A 84 4.38 -1.03 0.23
CA ILE A 84 4.10 0.01 1.21
C ILE A 84 5.42 0.67 1.62
N ALA A 85 5.45 1.99 1.61
CA ALA A 85 6.61 2.72 2.07
C ALA A 85 6.22 4.06 2.69
N VAL A 86 7.00 4.48 3.69
CA VAL A 86 6.92 5.79 4.32
C VAL A 86 8.33 6.36 4.40
N MET A 87 8.49 7.62 4.01
CA MET A 87 9.75 8.36 4.08
C MET A 87 10.34 8.28 5.49
N PRO A 88 11.66 8.03 5.65
CA PRO A 88 12.31 7.82 6.94
C PRO A 88 11.94 8.83 8.04
N GLU A 89 11.92 10.11 7.70
CA GLU A 89 11.62 11.27 8.55
C GLU A 89 10.14 11.37 8.99
N HIS A 90 9.26 10.59 8.35
CA HIS A 90 7.83 10.48 8.68
C HIS A 90 7.45 9.13 9.34
N ARG A 91 8.42 8.25 9.60
CA ARG A 91 8.17 6.96 10.27
C ARG A 91 7.84 7.14 11.75
N ARG A 92 7.27 6.08 12.34
CA ARG A 92 6.86 6.01 13.76
C ARG A 92 5.80 7.06 14.18
N LYS A 93 5.11 7.65 13.20
CA LYS A 93 3.99 8.60 13.37
C LYS A 93 2.62 7.98 13.07
N GLY A 94 2.51 6.65 12.98
CA GLY A 94 1.26 5.94 12.68
C GLY A 94 0.84 5.88 11.20
N ILE A 95 1.60 6.53 10.30
CA ILE A 95 1.26 6.61 8.86
C ILE A 95 1.16 5.24 8.19
N GLY A 96 2.11 4.33 8.44
CA GLY A 96 2.10 2.98 7.86
C GLY A 96 0.84 2.19 8.23
N TYR A 97 0.47 2.20 9.51
CA TYR A 97 -0.77 1.59 9.99
C TYR A 97 -2.00 2.19 9.31
N ALA A 98 -2.06 3.51 9.21
CA ALA A 98 -3.19 4.21 8.61
C ALA A 98 -3.33 3.92 7.12
N LEU A 99 -2.22 3.85 6.37
CA LEU A 99 -2.17 3.44 4.97
C LEU A 99 -2.74 2.03 4.78
N VAL A 100 -2.22 1.04 5.53
CA VAL A 100 -2.71 -0.35 5.45
C VAL A 100 -4.18 -0.43 5.79
N SER A 101 -4.61 0.22 6.87
CA SER A 101 -6.00 0.22 7.31
C SER A 101 -6.94 0.73 6.21
N LYS A 102 -6.55 1.83 5.54
CA LYS A 102 -7.32 2.39 4.43
C LYS A 102 -7.32 1.49 3.20
N ALA A 103 -6.20 0.85 2.88
CA ALA A 103 -6.14 -0.11 1.79
C ALA A 103 -7.02 -1.34 2.04
N LEU A 104 -7.07 -1.85 3.28
CA LEU A 104 -7.95 -2.96 3.67
C LEU A 104 -9.43 -2.59 3.51
N GLU A 105 -9.83 -1.34 3.82
CA GLU A 105 -11.18 -0.84 3.50
C GLU A 105 -11.46 -0.91 2.00
N GLY A 106 -10.51 -0.44 1.18
CA GLY A 106 -10.61 -0.52 -0.29
C GLY A 106 -10.72 -1.97 -0.80
N MET A 107 -9.97 -2.90 -0.21
CA MET A 107 -10.02 -4.32 -0.57
C MET A 107 -11.40 -4.94 -0.31
N ARG A 108 -12.11 -4.49 0.75
CA ARG A 108 -13.48 -4.95 1.04
C ARG A 108 -14.46 -4.56 -0.06
N LEU A 109 -14.26 -3.42 -0.72
CA LEU A 109 -15.09 -3.02 -1.88
C LEU A 109 -14.95 -3.99 -3.06
N TYR A 110 -13.82 -4.69 -3.15
CA TYR A 110 -13.60 -5.76 -4.13
C TYR A 110 -14.05 -7.14 -3.64
N ASN A 111 -14.70 -7.23 -2.47
CA ASN A 111 -15.08 -8.46 -1.79
C ASN A 111 -13.91 -9.36 -1.40
N ALA A 112 -12.71 -8.80 -1.18
CA ALA A 112 -11.59 -9.56 -0.65
C ALA A 112 -11.90 -10.03 0.79
N LYS A 113 -11.59 -11.30 1.07
CA LYS A 113 -11.83 -11.93 2.38
C LYS A 113 -10.56 -12.08 3.21
N GLN A 114 -9.41 -12.02 2.56
CA GLN A 114 -8.09 -12.15 3.17
C GLN A 114 -7.16 -11.10 2.60
N ALA A 115 -6.11 -10.76 3.34
CA ALA A 115 -5.02 -9.93 2.84
C ALA A 115 -3.68 -10.54 3.23
N PHE A 116 -2.68 -10.36 2.38
CA PHE A 116 -1.33 -10.85 2.61
C PHE A 116 -0.29 -9.91 1.98
N LEU A 117 0.97 -10.13 2.35
CA LEU A 117 2.15 -9.44 1.83
C LEU A 117 3.38 -10.33 2.02
N GLU A 118 4.46 -9.99 1.33
CA GLU A 118 5.79 -10.50 1.58
C GLU A 118 6.66 -9.45 2.27
N VAL A 119 7.43 -9.88 3.25
CA VAL A 119 8.37 -9.03 3.99
C VAL A 119 9.70 -9.76 4.15
N ARG A 120 10.81 -9.03 3.97
CA ARG A 120 12.13 -9.57 4.27
C ARG A 120 12.23 -9.90 5.76
N VAL A 121 12.75 -11.07 6.11
CA VAL A 121 12.92 -11.51 7.50
C VAL A 121 13.76 -10.53 8.34
N SER A 122 14.65 -9.77 7.70
CA SER A 122 15.49 -8.76 8.34
C SER A 122 14.77 -7.42 8.57
N ASN A 123 13.57 -7.22 8.02
CA ASN A 123 12.83 -5.96 8.12
C ASN A 123 11.99 -5.90 9.41
N MET A 124 12.68 -5.88 10.55
CA MET A 124 12.05 -5.84 11.88
C MET A 124 10.99 -4.73 12.03
N PRO A 125 11.20 -3.48 11.55
CA PRO A 125 10.18 -2.44 11.66
C PRO A 125 8.87 -2.72 10.92
N ALA A 126 8.88 -3.58 9.90
CA ALA A 126 7.67 -3.97 9.16
C ALA A 126 7.00 -5.23 9.74
N ILE A 127 7.73 -6.03 10.52
CA ILE A 127 7.22 -7.25 11.16
C ILE A 127 6.51 -6.92 12.49
N SER A 128 6.97 -5.88 13.20
CA SER A 128 6.52 -5.50 14.55
C SER A 128 5.24 -4.70 14.61
#